data_AF-A0A661N2M5-F1
#
_entry.id   AF-A0A661N2M5-F1
#
_cell.length_a   1.000
_cell.length_b   1.000
_cell.length_c   1.000
_cell.angle_alpha   90.00
_cell.angle_beta   90.00
_cell.angle_gamma   90.00
#
_symmetry.space_group_name_H-M   'P 1'
#
loop_
_entity.id
_entity.type
_entity.pdbx_description
1 polymer ?
#
loop_
_entity_poly.entity_id
_entity_poly.type
_entity_poly.pdbx_seq_one_letter_code
_entity_poly.pdbx_strand_id
1 'polypeptide(L)'
;MSTSLDFATLSLMDALDLATLIEVEAHQRYEMFAAQLGRRGTGDPASAFKSMAENEAKHGRQISERRKALFGDTPARVTLGDLFDVEAPDMGAPRSTMSTLQAFEVALSSEQKAFDFYDQALGHITEPEIVALFTELRDEETEHINMVREAIAGLPASARIEYEIDHDESPYL
;
A
#
# COMPACT_ATOMS: atom_id res chain seq x y z
N MET A 1 -16.07 -16.89 2.62
CA MET A 1 -16.69 -16.39 1.37
C MET A 1 -15.54 -15.82 0.57
N SER A 2 -15.58 -15.81 -0.75
CA SER A 2 -14.49 -15.32 -1.58
C SER A 2 -15.12 -14.27 -2.48
N THR A 3 -14.78 -12.99 -2.29
CA THR A 3 -15.09 -11.97 -3.30
C THR A 3 -14.16 -12.20 -4.50
N SER A 4 -14.54 -13.16 -5.34
CA SER A 4 -13.94 -13.40 -6.64
C SER A 4 -14.30 -12.23 -7.55
N LEU A 5 -13.56 -11.12 -7.45
CA LEU A 5 -13.58 -10.08 -8.46
C LEU A 5 -13.29 -10.76 -9.80
N ASP A 6 -14.29 -10.78 -10.70
CA ASP A 6 -14.12 -11.42 -11.99
C ASP A 6 -13.39 -10.45 -12.93
N PHE A 7 -12.07 -10.58 -12.99
CA PHE A 7 -11.21 -9.78 -13.86
C PHE A 7 -11.60 -9.86 -15.34
N ALA A 8 -12.28 -10.92 -15.78
CA ALA A 8 -12.74 -11.04 -17.16
C ALA A 8 -13.94 -10.12 -17.47
N THR A 9 -14.66 -9.64 -16.45
CA THR A 9 -15.81 -8.74 -16.60
C THR A 9 -15.56 -7.34 -16.02
N LEU A 10 -14.35 -7.08 -15.53
CA LEU A 10 -13.96 -5.79 -14.98
C LEU A 10 -14.03 -4.71 -16.05
N SER A 11 -14.84 -3.67 -15.83
CA SER A 11 -14.85 -2.52 -16.74
C SER A 11 -13.66 -1.60 -16.45
N LEU A 12 -13.29 -0.75 -17.41
CA LEU A 12 -12.24 0.25 -17.18
C LEU A 12 -12.58 1.19 -16.01
N MET A 13 -13.86 1.49 -15.79
CA MET A 13 -14.26 2.30 -14.64
C MET A 13 -13.99 1.56 -13.33
N ASP A 14 -14.36 0.27 -13.26
CA ASP A 14 -14.14 -0.54 -12.07
C ASP A 14 -12.64 -0.73 -11.81
N ALA A 15 -11.84 -0.88 -12.87
CA ALA A 15 -10.37 -0.93 -12.81
C ALA A 15 -9.75 0.36 -12.25
N LEU A 16 -10.19 1.53 -12.71
CA LEU A 16 -9.72 2.83 -12.20
C LEU A 16 -10.17 3.08 -10.76
N ASP A 17 -11.40 2.71 -10.42
CA ASP A 17 -11.92 2.79 -9.05
C ASP A 17 -11.10 1.89 -8.11
N LEU A 18 -10.82 0.65 -8.53
CA LEU A 18 -10.03 -0.32 -7.79
C LEU A 18 -8.61 0.16 -7.54
N ALA A 19 -7.93 0.64 -8.58
CA ALA A 19 -6.60 1.20 -8.47
C ALA A 19 -6.58 2.40 -7.51
N THR A 20 -7.54 3.32 -7.63
CA THR A 20 -7.66 4.46 -6.69
C THR A 20 -7.81 4.00 -5.24
N LEU A 21 -8.55 2.91 -4.99
CA LEU A 21 -8.71 2.37 -3.64
C LEU A 21 -7.41 1.76 -3.09
N ILE A 22 -6.64 1.05 -3.93
CA ILE A 22 -5.32 0.52 -3.57
C ILE A 22 -4.38 1.67 -3.18
N GLU A 23 -4.28 2.71 -4.01
CA GLU A 23 -3.45 3.90 -3.75
C GLU A 23 -3.81 4.62 -2.45
N VAL A 24 -5.10 4.83 -2.20
CA VAL A 24 -5.57 5.49 -0.98
C VAL A 24 -5.23 4.67 0.26
N GLU A 25 -5.28 3.35 0.15
CA GLU A 25 -4.99 2.42 1.22
C GLU A 25 -3.48 2.36 1.52
N ALA A 26 -2.65 2.29 0.48
CA ALA A 26 -1.20 2.40 0.58
C ALA A 26 -0.78 3.72 1.23
N HIS A 27 -1.36 4.84 0.77
CA HIS A 27 -1.15 6.17 1.35
C HIS A 27 -1.44 6.19 2.87
N GLN A 28 -2.62 5.73 3.28
CA GLN A 28 -3.01 5.70 4.69
C GLN A 28 -2.08 4.83 5.53
N ARG A 29 -1.64 3.70 5.00
CA ARG A 29 -0.68 2.81 5.67
C ARG A 29 0.67 3.51 5.87
N TYR A 30 1.16 4.20 4.85
CA TYR A 30 2.42 4.92 4.94
C TYR A 30 2.38 6.10 5.90
N GLU A 31 1.28 6.85 5.92
CA GLU A 31 1.07 7.90 6.92
C GLU A 31 1.08 7.33 8.34
N MET A 32 0.44 6.18 8.56
CA MET A 32 0.44 5.49 9.85
C MET A 32 1.86 5.05 10.27
N PHE A 33 2.65 4.43 9.40
CA PHE A 33 4.03 4.07 9.73
C PHE A 33 4.88 5.30 10.03
N ALA A 34 4.74 6.37 9.23
CA ALA A 34 5.43 7.62 9.46
C ALA A 34 5.05 8.26 10.81
N ALA A 35 3.79 8.15 11.22
CA ALA A 35 3.32 8.65 12.52
C ALA A 35 3.86 7.80 13.68
N GLN A 36 3.86 6.47 13.55
CA GLN A 36 4.35 5.55 14.59
C GLN A 36 5.86 5.68 14.84
N LEU A 37 6.65 5.90 13.79
CA LEU A 37 8.11 6.01 13.92
C LEU A 37 8.56 7.37 14.51
N GLY A 38 7.72 8.41 14.38
CA GLY A 38 7.98 9.76 14.88
C GLY A 38 9.14 10.46 14.17
N ARG A 39 9.51 11.68 14.58
CA ARG A 39 10.74 12.36 14.10
C ARG A 39 11.93 12.03 15.00
N ARG A 40 12.87 11.20 14.55
CA ARG A 40 14.05 10.76 15.34
C ARG A 40 15.40 11.34 14.88
N GLY A 41 15.41 12.39 14.06
CA GLY A 41 16.62 13.11 13.64
C GLY A 41 16.86 13.06 12.12
N THR A 42 18.09 13.34 11.67
CA THR A 42 18.46 13.28 10.25
C THR A 42 18.67 11.84 9.79
N GLY A 43 18.07 11.45 8.66
CA GLY A 43 18.08 10.05 8.18
C GLY A 43 16.99 9.19 8.82
N ASP A 44 15.95 9.83 9.35
CA ASP A 44 14.90 9.15 10.10
C ASP A 44 13.95 8.36 9.18
N PRO A 45 13.74 7.07 9.46
CA PRO A 45 12.79 6.18 8.79
C PRO A 45 11.43 6.77 8.42
N ALA A 46 10.87 7.64 9.27
CA ALA A 46 9.59 8.28 9.00
C ALA A 46 9.61 9.18 7.75
N SER A 47 10.78 9.66 7.32
CA SER A 47 10.91 10.45 6.09
C SER A 47 10.70 9.62 4.84
N ALA A 48 11.21 8.38 4.78
CA ALA A 48 11.00 7.50 3.65
C ALA A 48 9.52 7.15 3.50
N PHE A 49 8.83 6.80 4.59
CA PHE A 49 7.39 6.55 4.55
C PHE A 49 6.57 7.78 4.17
N LYS A 50 6.99 8.99 4.54
CA LYS A 50 6.33 10.22 4.07
C LYS A 50 6.48 10.41 2.56
N SER A 51 7.67 10.17 2.03
CA SER A 51 7.90 10.24 0.58
C SER A 51 7.07 9.19 -0.17
N MET A 52 6.95 7.97 0.36
CA MET A 52 6.04 6.96 -0.20
C MET A 52 4.58 7.44 -0.16
N ALA A 53 4.09 7.91 0.99
CA ALA A 53 2.73 8.43 1.12
C ALA A 53 2.42 9.59 0.13
N GLU A 54 3.40 10.45 -0.14
CA GLU A 54 3.28 11.54 -1.12
C GLU A 54 3.17 11.01 -2.57
N ASN A 55 3.90 9.93 -2.90
CA ASN A 55 3.82 9.24 -4.18
C ASN A 55 2.43 8.60 -4.37
N GLU A 56 1.97 7.79 -3.41
CA GLU A 56 0.63 7.16 -3.49
C GLU A 56 -0.48 8.21 -3.63
N ALA A 57 -0.38 9.31 -2.87
CA ALA A 57 -1.34 10.40 -2.97
C ALA A 57 -1.33 11.05 -4.35
N LYS A 58 -0.18 11.11 -5.02
CA LYS A 58 -0.06 11.64 -6.38
C LYS A 58 -0.67 10.67 -7.40
N HIS A 59 -0.36 9.39 -7.31
CA HIS A 59 -0.95 8.36 -8.19
C HIS A 59 -2.47 8.30 -8.02
N GLY A 60 -2.97 8.22 -6.79
CA GLY A 60 -4.41 8.26 -6.51
C GLY A 60 -5.10 9.51 -7.07
N ARG A 61 -4.43 10.68 -7.07
CA ARG A 61 -4.96 11.88 -7.76
C ARG A 61 -4.98 11.71 -9.28
N GLN A 62 -3.91 11.22 -9.90
CA GLN A 62 -3.83 11.02 -11.35
C GLN A 62 -4.90 10.03 -11.84
N ILE A 63 -5.08 8.91 -11.12
CA ILE A 63 -6.07 7.88 -11.46
C ILE A 63 -7.49 8.41 -11.25
N SER A 64 -7.76 9.10 -10.14
CA SER A 64 -9.09 9.68 -9.88
C SER A 64 -9.46 10.79 -10.85
N GLU A 65 -8.51 11.63 -11.27
CA GLU A 65 -8.68 12.62 -12.34
C GLU A 65 -9.00 11.93 -13.68
N ARG A 66 -8.27 10.86 -14.02
CA ARG A 66 -8.53 10.05 -15.22
C ARG A 66 -9.92 9.41 -15.17
N ARG A 67 -10.33 8.83 -14.03
CA ARG A 67 -11.69 8.31 -13.84
C ARG A 67 -12.69 9.41 -14.13
N LYS A 68 -12.56 10.55 -13.45
CA LYS A 68 -13.52 11.65 -13.57
C LYS A 68 -13.62 12.19 -14.99
N ALA A 69 -12.49 12.26 -15.71
CA ALA A 69 -12.47 12.68 -17.11
C ALA A 69 -13.24 11.71 -18.04
N LEU A 70 -13.16 10.40 -17.77
CA LEU A 70 -13.78 9.37 -18.61
C LEU A 70 -15.24 9.08 -18.23
N PHE A 71 -15.57 9.10 -16.93
CA PHE A 71 -16.85 8.60 -16.39
C PHE A 71 -17.61 9.62 -15.54
N GLY A 72 -17.10 10.84 -15.36
CA GLY A 72 -17.74 11.89 -14.57
C GLY A 72 -17.90 11.50 -13.10
N ASP A 73 -19.05 11.88 -12.52
CA ASP A 73 -19.41 11.60 -11.14
C ASP A 73 -20.22 10.29 -10.99
N THR A 74 -20.09 9.37 -11.97
CA THR A 74 -20.73 8.05 -11.88
C THR A 74 -20.25 7.34 -10.60
N PRO A 75 -21.14 6.79 -9.76
CA PRO A 75 -20.74 6.12 -8.53
C PRO A 75 -19.86 4.89 -8.78
N ALA A 76 -18.88 4.67 -7.91
CA ALA A 76 -18.07 3.45 -7.91
C ALA A 76 -18.93 2.21 -7.60
N ARG A 77 -18.58 1.09 -8.23
CA ARG A 77 -19.22 -0.21 -8.01
C ARG A 77 -18.37 -1.20 -7.21
N VAL A 78 -17.09 -0.90 -7.05
CA VAL A 78 -16.13 -1.64 -6.24
C VAL A 78 -15.87 -0.91 -4.94
N THR A 79 -15.56 -1.67 -3.90
CA THR A 79 -15.23 -1.18 -2.57
C THR A 79 -13.94 -1.80 -2.06
N LEU A 80 -13.35 -1.21 -1.01
CA LEU A 80 -12.16 -1.79 -0.36
C LEU A 80 -12.40 -3.22 0.14
N GLY A 81 -13.65 -3.57 0.50
CA GLY A 81 -13.98 -4.94 0.91
C GLY A 81 -13.81 -5.98 -0.20
N ASP A 82 -13.90 -5.56 -1.47
CA ASP A 82 -13.80 -6.46 -2.63
C ASP A 82 -12.35 -6.83 -2.96
N LEU A 83 -11.38 -6.03 -2.49
CA LEU A 83 -9.94 -6.22 -2.70
C LEU A 83 -9.29 -7.25 -1.76
N PHE A 84 -9.89 -7.49 -0.59
CA PHE A 84 -9.18 -8.08 0.55
C PHE A 84 -9.81 -9.36 1.15
N ASP A 85 -10.77 -10.02 0.49
CA ASP A 85 -11.30 -11.33 0.92
C ASP A 85 -10.37 -12.50 0.48
N VAL A 86 -9.08 -12.39 0.82
CA VAL A 86 -8.08 -13.45 0.69
C VAL A 86 -7.53 -13.73 2.08
N GLU A 87 -7.84 -14.90 2.61
CA GLU A 87 -7.37 -15.45 3.90
C GLU A 87 -5.84 -15.38 4.06
N ALA A 88 -5.30 -14.21 4.42
CA ALA A 88 -3.93 -14.07 4.86
C ALA A 88 -3.94 -13.53 6.29
N PRO A 89 -3.47 -14.31 7.28
CA PRO A 89 -3.35 -13.81 8.64
C PRO A 89 -2.48 -12.57 8.64
N ASP A 90 -2.76 -11.71 9.61
CA ASP A 90 -2.26 -10.37 9.90
C ASP A 90 -0.74 -10.31 10.16
N MET A 91 0.05 -10.94 9.30
CA MET A 91 1.51 -10.99 9.30
C MET A 91 2.12 -9.62 8.97
N GLY A 92 1.28 -8.63 8.65
CA GLY A 92 1.67 -7.26 8.30
C GLY A 92 0.79 -6.16 8.90
N ALA A 93 -0.01 -6.43 9.93
CA ALA A 93 -0.63 -5.31 10.64
C ALA A 93 0.43 -4.52 11.41
N PRO A 94 0.38 -3.19 11.33
CA PRO A 94 1.21 -2.36 12.19
C PRO A 94 0.92 -2.62 13.68
N ARG A 95 1.96 -2.97 14.44
CA ARG A 95 1.93 -3.09 15.90
C ARG A 95 2.76 -1.97 16.52
N SER A 96 2.27 -1.42 17.63
CA SER A 96 2.94 -0.33 18.36
C SER A 96 4.36 -0.66 18.84
N THR A 97 4.72 -1.95 18.92
CA THR A 97 6.02 -2.44 19.40
C THR A 97 7.03 -2.69 18.28
N MET A 98 6.63 -2.55 17.02
CA MET A 98 7.48 -2.94 15.91
C MET A 98 8.77 -2.11 15.87
N SER A 99 9.86 -2.77 15.49
CA SER A 99 11.07 -2.06 15.09
C SER A 99 10.85 -1.33 13.76
N THR A 100 11.73 -0.38 13.47
CA THR A 100 11.74 0.29 12.16
C THR A 100 11.88 -0.70 11.01
N LEU A 101 12.78 -1.69 11.13
CA LEU A 101 12.97 -2.70 10.08
C LEU A 101 11.68 -3.46 9.81
N GLN A 102 10.98 -3.88 10.87
CA GLN A 102 9.69 -4.57 10.74
C GLN A 102 8.65 -3.70 10.04
N ALA A 103 8.61 -2.39 10.30
CA ALA A 103 7.71 -1.48 9.58
C ALA A 103 7.96 -1.53 8.06
N PHE A 104 9.23 -1.52 7.65
CA PHE A 104 9.59 -1.59 6.24
C PHE A 104 9.40 -2.98 5.64
N GLU A 105 9.61 -4.05 6.39
CA GLU A 105 9.32 -5.42 5.93
C GLU A 105 7.83 -5.63 5.69
N VAL A 106 6.99 -5.04 6.55
CA VAL A 106 5.54 -5.01 6.36
C VAL A 106 5.18 -4.23 5.10
N ALA A 107 5.71 -3.01 4.93
CA ALA A 107 5.50 -2.22 3.73
C ALA A 107 5.92 -2.98 2.46
N LEU A 108 7.13 -3.58 2.46
CA LEU A 108 7.63 -4.39 1.35
C LEU A 108 6.70 -5.55 1.02
N SER A 109 6.13 -6.20 2.04
CA SER A 109 5.15 -7.27 1.84
C SER A 109 3.83 -6.74 1.26
N SER A 110 3.42 -5.51 1.57
CA SER A 110 2.24 -4.88 0.98
C SER A 110 2.45 -4.57 -0.50
N GLU A 111 3.56 -3.92 -0.86
CA GLU A 111 3.88 -3.61 -2.26
C GLU A 111 4.02 -4.89 -3.10
N GLN A 112 4.65 -5.94 -2.56
CA GLN A 112 4.75 -7.22 -3.28
C GLN A 112 3.36 -7.85 -3.52
N LYS A 113 2.42 -7.71 -2.58
CA LYS A 113 1.05 -8.21 -2.77
C LYS A 113 0.31 -7.42 -3.84
N ALA A 114 0.49 -6.09 -3.89
CA ALA A 114 -0.09 -5.25 -4.92
C ALA A 114 0.49 -5.59 -6.31
N PHE A 115 1.81 -5.79 -6.41
CA PHE A 115 2.45 -6.29 -7.62
C PHE A 115 1.86 -7.64 -8.06
N ASP A 116 1.81 -8.61 -7.15
CA ASP A 116 1.33 -9.96 -7.44
C ASP A 116 -0.15 -9.94 -7.86
N PHE A 117 -0.95 -9.03 -7.29
CA PHE A 117 -2.33 -8.80 -7.65
C PHE A 117 -2.46 -8.31 -9.10
N TYR A 118 -1.75 -7.25 -9.47
CA TYR A 118 -1.81 -6.72 -10.84
C TYR A 118 -1.24 -7.71 -11.87
N ASP A 119 -0.13 -8.39 -11.55
CA ASP A 119 0.47 -9.37 -12.46
C ASP A 119 -0.46 -10.58 -12.72
N GLN A 120 -1.12 -11.09 -11.68
CA GLN A 120 -2.13 -12.14 -11.82
C GLN A 120 -3.34 -11.65 -12.62
N ALA A 121 -3.85 -10.46 -12.33
CA ALA A 121 -5.00 -9.88 -13.02
C ALA A 121 -4.73 -9.70 -14.53
N LEU A 122 -3.51 -9.32 -14.93
CA LEU A 122 -3.12 -9.18 -16.35
C LEU A 122 -3.30 -10.47 -17.15
N GLY A 123 -3.21 -11.65 -16.53
CA GLY A 123 -3.48 -12.93 -17.19
C GLY A 123 -4.95 -13.18 -17.55
N HIS A 124 -5.87 -12.40 -16.96
CA HIS A 124 -7.32 -12.56 -17.10
C HIS A 124 -8.00 -11.41 -17.85
N ILE A 125 -7.29 -10.29 -18.05
CA ILE A 125 -7.81 -9.09 -18.72
C ILE A 125 -7.53 -9.17 -20.22
N THR A 126 -8.56 -8.91 -21.03
CA THR A 126 -8.45 -8.90 -22.50
C THR A 126 -8.56 -7.50 -23.10
N GLU A 127 -9.19 -6.57 -22.38
CA GLU A 127 -9.41 -5.20 -22.84
C GLU A 127 -8.10 -4.38 -22.83
N PRO A 128 -7.62 -3.87 -23.99
CA PRO A 128 -6.30 -3.27 -24.11
C PRO A 128 -6.06 -2.07 -23.19
N GLU A 129 -7.09 -1.26 -22.94
CA GLU A 129 -6.96 -0.09 -22.06
C GLU A 129 -6.78 -0.48 -20.59
N ILE A 130 -7.40 -1.58 -20.18
CA ILE A 130 -7.26 -2.12 -18.82
C ILE A 130 -5.91 -2.83 -18.68
N VAL A 131 -5.49 -3.59 -19.70
CA VAL A 131 -4.13 -4.18 -19.74
C VAL A 131 -3.07 -3.10 -19.59
N ALA A 132 -3.19 -1.99 -20.32
CA ALA A 132 -2.24 -0.88 -20.25
C ALA A 132 -2.22 -0.26 -18.84
N LEU A 133 -3.39 0.01 -18.25
CA LEU A 133 -3.49 0.55 -16.88
C LEU A 133 -2.87 -0.40 -15.85
N PHE A 134 -3.19 -1.69 -15.89
CA PHE A 134 -2.68 -2.66 -14.91
C PHE A 134 -1.19 -2.93 -15.09
N THR A 135 -0.67 -2.82 -16.32
CA THR A 135 0.77 -2.89 -16.57
C THR A 135 1.49 -1.67 -15.98
N GLU A 136 0.95 -0.47 -16.18
CA GLU A 136 1.46 0.78 -15.59
C GLU A 136 1.53 0.65 -14.06
N LEU A 137 0.43 0.26 -13.41
CA LEU A 137 0.37 0.10 -11.96
C LEU A 137 1.35 -0.97 -11.45
N ARG A 138 1.41 -2.15 -12.08
CA ARG A 138 2.37 -3.20 -11.70
C ARG A 138 3.83 -2.72 -11.80
N ASP A 139 4.15 -1.94 -12.83
CA ASP A 139 5.49 -1.42 -13.02
C ASP A 139 5.81 -0.32 -11.98
N GLU A 140 4.82 0.50 -11.58
CA GLU A 140 4.93 1.43 -10.44
C GLU A 140 5.18 0.69 -9.11
N GLU A 141 4.47 -0.41 -8.83
CA GLU A 141 4.73 -1.26 -7.64
C GLU A 141 6.18 -1.77 -7.60
N THR A 142 6.78 -2.03 -8.76
CA THR A 142 8.20 -2.43 -8.85
C THR A 142 9.11 -1.29 -8.39
N GLU A 143 8.79 -0.04 -8.74
CA GLU A 143 9.52 1.14 -8.27
C GLU A 143 9.39 1.29 -6.74
N HIS A 144 8.18 1.12 -6.21
CA HIS A 144 7.92 1.17 -4.76
C HIS A 144 8.69 0.09 -3.99
N ILE A 145 8.67 -1.15 -4.46
CA ILE A 145 9.46 -2.26 -3.89
C ILE A 145 10.94 -1.91 -3.84
N ASN A 146 11.48 -1.32 -4.91
CA ASN A 146 12.89 -0.92 -4.96
C ASN A 146 13.19 0.22 -3.98
N MET A 147 12.32 1.24 -3.91
CA MET A 147 12.45 2.34 -2.94
C MET A 147 12.45 1.84 -1.49
N VAL A 148 11.55 0.90 -1.15
CA VAL A 148 11.49 0.28 0.18
C VAL A 148 12.76 -0.54 0.46
N ARG A 149 13.27 -1.31 -0.51
CA ARG A 149 14.52 -2.06 -0.37
C ARG A 149 15.73 -1.15 -0.15
N GLU A 150 15.81 -0.04 -0.88
CA GLU A 150 16.87 0.96 -0.70
C GLU A 150 16.78 1.62 0.68
N ALA A 151 15.56 1.96 1.13
CA ALA A 151 15.33 2.48 2.48
C ALA A 151 15.80 1.48 3.55
N ILE A 152 15.46 0.19 3.42
CA ILE A 152 15.92 -0.88 4.32
C ILE A 152 17.44 -0.98 4.34
N ALA A 153 18.09 -0.94 3.17
CA ALA A 153 19.55 -1.03 3.06
C ALA A 153 20.27 0.17 3.72
N GLY A 154 19.63 1.34 3.74
CA GLY A 154 20.11 2.55 4.40
C GLY A 154 19.89 2.58 5.92
N LEU A 155 19.18 1.61 6.50
CA LEU A 155 18.86 1.63 7.93
C LEU A 155 20.09 1.41 8.82
N PRO A 156 20.20 2.15 9.94
CA PRO A 156 21.21 1.87 10.95
C PRO A 156 20.91 0.56 11.68
N ALA A 157 21.93 -0.05 12.30
CA ALA A 157 21.76 -1.30 13.07
C ALA A 157 20.71 -1.19 14.20
N SER A 158 20.51 0.01 14.76
CA SER A 158 19.48 0.30 15.77
C SER A 158 18.04 0.14 15.25
N ALA A 159 17.83 0.13 13.93
CA ALA A 159 16.52 -0.04 13.32
C ALA A 159 15.92 -1.45 13.54
N ARG A 160 16.73 -2.42 13.99
CA ARG A 160 16.31 -3.79 14.32
C ARG A 160 15.80 -3.95 15.75
N ILE A 161 15.97 -2.92 16.59
CA ILE A 161 15.58 -2.98 17.99
C ILE A 161 14.06 -2.82 18.06
N GLU A 162 13.38 -3.85 18.55
CA GLU A 162 11.96 -3.76 18.91
C GLU A 162 11.80 -2.90 20.16
N TYR A 163 10.73 -2.12 20.21
CA TYR A 163 10.43 -1.34 21.41
C TYR A 163 9.62 -2.22 22.37
N GLU A 164 10.23 -2.57 23.50
CA GLU A 164 9.48 -3.15 24.61
C GLU A 164 8.45 -2.11 25.10
N ILE A 165 7.18 -2.53 25.18
CA ILE A 165 6.21 -1.80 25.99
C ILE A 165 6.67 -2.00 27.43
N ASP A 166 7.25 -0.96 28.02
CA ASP A 166 7.47 -0.95 29.46
C ASP A 166 6.09 -0.98 30.13
N HIS A 167 5.71 -2.16 30.61
CA HIS A 167 4.47 -2.40 31.31
C HIS A 167 4.67 -2.26 32.83
N ASP A 168 5.58 -1.38 33.26
CA ASP A 168 5.83 -1.12 34.68
C ASP A 168 5.64 0.35 35.11
N GLU A 169 4.66 1.04 34.52
CA GLU A 169 3.97 2.12 35.23
C GLU A 169 2.53 1.70 35.54
N SER A 170 2.39 0.75 36.46
CA SER A 170 1.21 0.75 37.33
C SER A 170 1.36 1.97 38.25
N PRO A 171 0.50 3.01 38.15
CA PRO A 171 0.45 3.98 39.22
C PRO A 171 -0.13 3.23 40.43
N TYR A 172 0.74 2.82 41.34
CA TYR A 172 0.35 2.67 42.73
C TYR A 172 -0.17 4.03 43.19
N LEU A 173 -1.48 4.18 43.25
CA LEU A 173 -2.20 5.10 44.14
C LEU A 173 -3.68 4.71 44.25
#